data_AF-A0A3B9YSY1-F1
#
_entry.id   AF-A0A3B9YSY1-F1
#
_cell.length_a   1.000
_cell.length_b   1.000
_cell.length_c   1.000
_cell.angle_alpha   90.00
_cell.angle_beta   90.00
_cell.angle_gamma   90.00
#
_symmetry.space_group_name_H-M   'P 1'
#
loop_
_entity.id
_entity.type
_entity.pdbx_description
1 polymer ?
#
loop_
_entity_poly.entity_id
_entity_poly.type
_entity_poly.pdbx_seq_one_letter_code
_entity_poly.pdbx_strand_id
1 'polypeptide(L)'
;IDSQVHFREPGPTHKEDLETGSRAAVLGGVTAVFEMPNTNPPTTTAAALDEKLALARGRMWCDHAFYVGAEKGNAAALRDLEVRPGAAGVKVFMGSSTGNLLVDDDAHVREVLRNGRRRVAVHAEDEARLIARKALALAGQPQTHPVWRDAEAA
;
A
#
# COMPACT_ATOMS: atom_id res chain seq x y z
N ILE A 1 4.51 -15.25 7.87
CA ILE A 1 4.51 -13.78 7.69
C ILE A 1 3.89 -13.50 6.34
N ASP A 2 2.79 -12.74 6.31
CA ASP A 2 2.21 -12.20 5.09
C ASP A 2 2.67 -10.75 4.91
N SER A 3 3.49 -10.50 3.89
CA SER A 3 4.11 -9.18 3.70
C SER A 3 3.22 -8.18 2.96
N GLN A 4 1.99 -8.52 2.60
CA GLN A 4 1.09 -7.62 1.88
C GLN A 4 -0.38 -7.91 2.17
N VAL A 5 -0.92 -7.20 3.16
CA VAL A 5 -2.36 -7.18 3.45
C VAL A 5 -2.95 -5.78 3.28
N HIS A 6 -4.26 -5.71 3.05
CA HIS A 6 -5.00 -4.45 2.99
C HIS A 6 -6.22 -4.53 3.91
N PHE A 7 -6.06 -4.13 5.17
CA PHE A 7 -7.11 -4.20 6.19
C PHE A 7 -8.01 -2.98 6.23
N ARG A 8 -7.84 -2.02 5.29
CA ARG A 8 -8.83 -0.98 4.97
C ARG A 8 -9.21 -0.03 6.12
N GLU A 9 -8.41 0.00 7.18
CA GLU A 9 -8.60 0.86 8.34
C GLU A 9 -7.36 1.74 8.56
N PRO A 10 -7.51 3.09 8.67
CA PRO A 10 -8.77 3.84 8.68
C PRO A 10 -9.46 3.95 7.30
N GLY A 11 -10.74 4.27 7.30
CA GLY A 11 -11.52 4.54 6.09
C GLY A 11 -12.57 3.46 5.79
N PRO A 12 -12.45 2.67 4.71
CA PRO A 12 -13.51 1.75 4.28
C PRO A 12 -13.58 0.44 5.11
N THR A 13 -13.80 0.55 6.42
CA THR A 13 -13.82 -0.58 7.37
C THR A 13 -14.95 -1.58 7.14
N HIS A 14 -15.99 -1.21 6.39
CA HIS A 14 -17.02 -2.15 5.93
C HIS A 14 -16.49 -3.24 4.99
N LYS A 15 -15.29 -3.04 4.40
CA LYS A 15 -14.65 -4.02 3.51
C LYS A 15 -13.80 -5.02 4.28
N GLU A 16 -13.06 -4.53 5.28
CA GLU A 16 -12.22 -5.28 6.23
C GLU A 16 -11.75 -4.28 7.31
N ASP A 17 -11.33 -4.76 8.48
CA ASP A 17 -10.67 -3.93 9.50
C ASP A 17 -9.44 -4.62 10.13
N LEU A 18 -8.68 -3.91 10.97
CA LEU A 18 -7.46 -4.45 11.59
C LEU A 18 -7.73 -5.71 12.44
N GLU A 19 -8.83 -5.72 13.18
CA GLU A 19 -9.19 -6.83 14.07
C GLU A 19 -9.66 -8.03 13.27
N THR A 20 -10.65 -7.86 12.40
CA THR A 20 -11.23 -8.96 11.62
C THR A 20 -10.21 -9.56 10.65
N GLY A 21 -9.40 -8.72 9.99
CA GLY A 21 -8.34 -9.15 9.09
C GLY A 21 -7.24 -9.93 9.81
N SER A 22 -6.80 -9.46 10.99
CA SER A 22 -5.77 -10.17 11.77
C SER A 22 -6.29 -11.48 12.38
N ARG A 23 -7.58 -11.57 12.73
CA ARG A 23 -8.23 -12.82 13.13
C ARG A 23 -8.26 -13.84 11.99
N ALA A 24 -8.59 -13.40 10.78
CA ALA A 24 -8.54 -14.25 9.60
C ALA A 24 -7.11 -14.75 9.31
N ALA A 25 -6.11 -13.87 9.46
CA ALA A 25 -4.71 -14.21 9.30
C ALA A 25 -4.28 -15.35 10.25
N VAL A 26 -4.56 -15.23 11.56
CA VAL A 26 -4.19 -16.29 12.52
C VAL A 26 -4.95 -17.59 12.30
N LEU A 27 -6.22 -17.53 11.88
CA LEU A 27 -7.00 -18.73 11.53
C LEU A 27 -6.37 -19.48 10.35
N GLY A 28 -5.75 -18.75 9.41
CA GLY A 28 -4.98 -19.31 8.29
C GLY A 28 -3.54 -19.70 8.65
N GLY A 29 -3.11 -19.57 9.89
CA GLY A 29 -1.73 -19.86 10.33
C GLY A 29 -0.72 -18.76 10.05
N VAL A 30 -1.15 -17.56 9.64
CA VAL A 30 -0.28 -16.39 9.49
C VAL A 30 -0.06 -15.73 10.85
N THR A 31 1.19 -15.68 11.28
CA THR A 31 1.58 -15.17 12.61
C THR A 31 2.10 -13.72 12.60
N ALA A 32 2.31 -13.12 11.42
CA ALA A 32 2.65 -11.72 11.30
C ALA A 32 2.21 -11.14 9.95
N VAL A 33 1.83 -9.85 9.92
CA VAL A 33 1.35 -9.17 8.71
C VAL A 33 2.02 -7.81 8.48
N PHE A 34 2.21 -7.42 7.21
CA PHE A 34 2.55 -6.05 6.83
C PHE A 34 1.41 -5.39 6.05
N GLU A 35 0.80 -4.36 6.63
CA GLU A 35 -0.40 -3.72 6.09
C GLU A 35 -0.03 -2.50 5.22
N MET A 36 -0.72 -2.37 4.09
CA MET A 36 -0.41 -1.43 3.02
C MET A 36 -0.97 -0.02 3.27
N PRO A 37 -0.32 1.05 2.78
CA PRO A 37 -0.63 2.43 3.20
C PRO A 37 -1.85 3.04 2.51
N ASN A 38 -2.49 2.34 1.56
CA ASN A 38 -3.60 2.85 0.76
C ASN A 38 -4.96 2.75 1.48
N THR A 39 -4.98 3.27 2.70
CA THR A 39 -6.17 3.52 3.53
C THR A 39 -6.70 4.94 3.29
N ASN A 40 -7.75 5.34 4.01
CA ASN A 40 -8.28 6.70 3.93
C ASN A 40 -8.42 7.31 5.34
N PRO A 41 -7.52 8.23 5.76
CA PRO A 41 -6.39 8.77 4.99
C PRO A 41 -5.26 7.73 4.74
N PRO A 42 -4.39 7.97 3.73
CA PRO A 42 -3.25 7.11 3.48
C PRO A 42 -2.17 7.25 4.55
N THR A 43 -1.39 6.19 4.78
CA THR A 43 -0.30 6.18 5.77
C THR A 43 0.97 6.78 5.18
N THR A 44 1.01 8.09 4.95
CA THR A 44 2.10 8.79 4.24
C THR A 44 2.85 9.80 5.10
N THR A 45 2.46 9.92 6.37
CA THR A 45 3.07 10.82 7.36
C THR A 45 3.35 10.10 8.67
N ALA A 46 4.17 10.73 9.50
CA ALA A 46 4.46 10.28 10.86
C ALA A 46 3.16 10.13 11.69
N ALA A 47 2.31 11.16 11.70
CA ALA A 47 1.06 11.15 12.44
C ALA A 47 0.11 10.03 11.99
N ALA A 48 0.00 9.78 10.67
CA ALA A 48 -0.83 8.72 10.14
C ALA A 48 -0.35 7.31 10.55
N LEU A 49 0.98 7.10 10.63
CA LEU A 49 1.54 5.85 11.14
C LEU A 49 1.24 5.67 12.64
N ASP A 50 1.40 6.72 13.43
CA ASP A 50 1.15 6.69 14.88
C ASP A 50 -0.34 6.44 15.18
N GLU A 51 -1.24 7.07 14.41
CA GLU A 51 -2.68 6.83 14.50
C GLU A 51 -3.02 5.36 14.18
N LYS A 52 -2.42 4.79 13.13
CA LYS A 52 -2.65 3.39 12.75
C LYS A 52 -2.15 2.41 13.81
N LEU A 53 -1.00 2.70 14.40
CA LEU A 53 -0.47 1.96 15.56
C LEU A 53 -1.38 2.07 16.79
N ALA A 54 -2.03 3.22 16.99
CA ALA A 54 -3.02 3.39 18.06
C ALA A 54 -4.29 2.57 17.78
N LEU A 55 -4.80 2.57 16.55
CA LEU A 55 -5.96 1.77 16.13
C LEU A 55 -5.73 0.26 16.27
N ALA A 56 -4.50 -0.20 16.05
CA ALA A 56 -4.09 -1.60 16.17
C ALA A 56 -4.00 -2.10 17.63
N ARG A 57 -3.84 -1.18 18.59
CA ARG A 57 -3.54 -1.50 19.99
C ARG A 57 -4.67 -2.32 20.62
N GLY A 58 -4.34 -3.54 21.07
CA GLY A 58 -5.28 -4.45 21.73
C GLY A 58 -6.32 -5.09 20.80
N ARG A 59 -6.20 -4.88 19.48
CA ARG A 59 -7.12 -5.40 18.45
C ARG A 59 -6.46 -6.37 17.48
N MET A 60 -5.14 -6.27 17.28
CA MET A 60 -4.39 -7.18 16.41
C MET A 60 -4.14 -8.54 17.08
N TRP A 61 -4.44 -9.62 16.36
CA TRP A 61 -4.26 -11.00 16.83
C TRP A 61 -2.94 -11.65 16.42
N CYS A 62 -2.13 -10.95 15.62
CA CYS A 62 -0.80 -11.37 15.19
C CYS A 62 0.20 -10.20 15.24
N ASP A 63 1.49 -10.51 15.10
CA ASP A 63 2.51 -9.47 14.98
C ASP A 63 2.25 -8.62 13.74
N HIS A 64 2.57 -7.33 13.80
CA HIS A 64 2.22 -6.43 12.71
C HIS A 64 3.20 -5.27 12.53
N ALA A 65 3.29 -4.82 11.29
CA ALA A 65 3.93 -3.58 10.91
C ALA A 65 3.16 -2.95 9.74
N PHE A 66 3.40 -1.68 9.48
CA PHE A 66 2.71 -0.88 8.47
C PHE A 66 3.70 -0.34 7.45
N TYR A 67 3.38 -0.46 6.17
CA TYR A 67 4.13 0.29 5.16
C TYR A 67 3.78 1.77 5.26
N VAL A 68 4.78 2.61 4.98
CA VAL A 68 4.57 4.03 4.71
C VAL A 68 4.44 4.22 3.20
N GLY A 69 3.43 4.96 2.76
CA GLY A 69 3.22 5.29 1.35
C GLY A 69 4.17 6.39 0.89
N ALA A 70 4.77 6.19 -0.28
CA ALA A 70 5.38 7.28 -1.01
C ALA A 70 4.32 8.05 -1.82
N GLU A 71 4.45 9.36 -1.81
CA GLU A 71 3.71 10.31 -2.66
C GLU A 71 4.74 11.20 -3.34
N LYS A 72 4.36 11.86 -4.44
CA LYS A 72 5.24 12.84 -5.11
C LYS A 72 5.73 13.94 -4.16
N GLY A 73 4.93 14.30 -3.16
CA GLY A 73 5.22 15.39 -2.22
C GLY A 73 5.94 15.00 -0.92
N ASN A 74 6.22 13.73 -0.65
CA ASN A 74 6.78 13.31 0.65
C ASN A 74 8.13 12.59 0.58
N ALA A 75 8.76 12.50 -0.61
CA ALA A 75 9.96 11.71 -0.83
C ALA A 75 11.09 12.05 0.17
N ALA A 76 11.36 13.34 0.42
CA ALA A 76 12.39 13.78 1.37
C ALA A 76 12.17 13.31 2.82
N ALA A 77 10.93 13.03 3.22
CA ALA A 77 10.59 12.56 4.57
C ALA A 77 10.76 11.04 4.72
N LEU A 78 10.85 10.28 3.62
CA LEU A 78 10.83 8.82 3.63
C LEU A 78 11.99 8.21 4.45
N ARG A 79 13.17 8.84 4.44
CA ARG A 79 14.33 8.40 5.24
C ARG A 79 14.01 8.28 6.73
N ASP A 80 13.23 9.22 7.23
CA ASP A 80 12.91 9.31 8.65
C ASP A 80 11.66 8.47 8.95
N LEU A 81 10.72 8.39 8.01
CA LEU A 81 9.50 7.58 8.13
C LEU A 81 9.78 6.07 8.13
N GLU A 82 10.66 5.59 7.25
CA GLU A 82 10.92 4.14 7.08
C GLU A 82 11.58 3.48 8.30
N VAL A 83 12.20 4.28 9.18
CA VAL A 83 12.89 3.81 10.38
C VAL A 83 12.07 3.95 11.66
N ARG A 84 10.86 4.53 11.56
CA ARG A 84 9.99 4.68 12.73
C ARG A 84 9.55 3.32 13.28
N PRO A 85 9.36 3.18 14.60
CA PRO A 85 8.77 1.98 15.18
C PRO A 85 7.43 1.65 14.51
N GLY A 86 7.22 0.37 14.18
CA GLY A 86 6.02 -0.09 13.48
C GLY A 86 6.04 0.10 11.96
N ALA A 87 7.03 0.79 11.38
CA ALA A 87 7.19 0.86 9.93
C ALA A 87 7.86 -0.40 9.36
N ALA A 88 7.22 -1.03 8.37
CA ALA A 88 7.76 -2.18 7.63
C ALA A 88 8.75 -1.75 6.53
N GLY A 89 8.58 -0.53 6.00
CA GLY A 89 9.32 0.01 4.87
C GLY A 89 8.46 1.00 4.09
N VAL A 90 8.88 1.30 2.86
CA VAL A 90 8.15 2.19 1.95
C VAL A 90 7.42 1.38 0.87
N LYS A 91 6.19 1.78 0.54
CA LYS A 91 5.42 1.25 -0.58
C LYS A 91 5.18 2.36 -1.61
N VAL A 92 5.47 2.06 -2.88
CA VAL A 92 5.23 2.93 -4.04
C VAL A 92 4.21 2.27 -4.95
N PHE A 93 3.33 3.07 -5.57
CA PHE A 93 2.45 2.62 -6.64
C PHE A 93 2.76 3.40 -7.92
N MET A 94 3.25 2.70 -8.95
CA MET A 94 3.58 3.30 -10.25
C MET A 94 2.38 3.32 -11.21
N GLY A 95 1.38 2.49 -10.94
CA GLY A 95 0.11 2.48 -11.66
C GLY A 95 -1.03 2.01 -10.76
N SER A 96 -2.26 2.08 -11.27
CA SER A 96 -3.46 1.55 -10.62
C SER A 96 -3.65 2.03 -9.16
N SER A 97 -3.25 3.27 -8.88
CA SER A 97 -3.45 3.92 -7.59
C SER A 97 -4.43 5.08 -7.71
N THR A 98 -4.95 5.55 -6.58
CA THR A 98 -5.89 6.68 -6.53
C THR A 98 -5.40 7.74 -5.57
N GLY A 99 -5.60 9.02 -5.92
CA GLY A 99 -5.15 10.14 -5.10
C GLY A 99 -3.65 10.34 -5.16
N ASN A 100 -3.07 10.81 -4.05
CA ASN A 100 -1.66 11.25 -4.01
C ASN A 100 -0.62 10.12 -4.00
N LEU A 101 -1.06 8.86 -3.86
CA LEU A 101 -0.19 7.69 -3.81
C LEU A 101 0.33 7.24 -5.19
N LEU A 102 -0.11 7.87 -6.28
CA LEU A 102 0.37 7.56 -7.62
C LEU A 102 1.72 8.26 -7.89
N VAL A 103 2.74 7.47 -8.16
CA VAL A 103 4.10 7.90 -8.52
C VAL A 103 4.48 7.24 -9.84
N ASP A 104 3.94 7.80 -10.92
CA ASP A 104 3.90 7.23 -12.29
C ASP A 104 4.99 7.79 -13.22
N ASP A 105 5.92 8.61 -12.73
CA ASP A 105 6.99 9.18 -13.53
C ASP A 105 8.40 8.92 -12.94
N ASP A 106 9.36 8.73 -13.84
CA ASP A 106 10.75 8.41 -13.54
C ASP A 106 11.44 9.40 -12.59
N ALA A 107 11.06 10.68 -12.63
CA ALA A 107 11.68 11.70 -11.80
C ALA A 107 11.32 11.47 -10.34
N HIS A 108 10.03 11.31 -10.03
CA HIS A 108 9.57 11.05 -8.66
C HIS A 108 9.90 9.64 -8.19
N VAL A 109 9.85 8.60 -9.03
CA VAL A 109 10.33 7.26 -8.66
C VAL A 109 11.80 7.33 -8.24
N ARG A 110 12.64 8.03 -9.00
CA ARG A 110 14.05 8.23 -8.66
C ARG A 110 14.23 9.03 -7.37
N GLU A 111 13.38 10.01 -7.12
CA GLU A 111 13.40 10.78 -5.87
C GLU A 111 13.08 9.89 -4.66
N VAL A 112 12.03 9.07 -4.75
CA VAL A 112 11.67 8.10 -3.70
C VAL A 112 12.82 7.15 -3.41
N LEU A 113 13.40 6.54 -4.44
CA LEU A 113 14.50 5.58 -4.29
C LEU A 113 15.79 6.21 -3.73
N ARG A 114 16.02 7.51 -3.96
CA ARG A 114 17.18 8.24 -3.42
C ARG A 114 17.03 8.66 -1.97
N ASN A 115 15.80 8.84 -1.50
CA ASN A 115 15.53 9.35 -0.16
C ASN A 115 15.25 8.25 0.89
N GLY A 116 15.11 6.97 0.49
CA GLY A 116 15.08 5.83 1.40
C GLY A 116 16.45 5.16 1.58
N ARG A 117 16.60 4.36 2.64
CA ARG A 117 17.76 3.49 2.90
C ARG A 117 17.32 2.03 3.06
N ARG A 118 16.05 1.77 3.36
CA ARG A 118 15.47 0.43 3.44
C ARG A 118 14.89 0.01 2.09
N ARG A 119 14.41 -1.23 2.02
CA ARG A 119 13.75 -1.77 0.82
C ARG A 119 12.46 -1.02 0.54
N VAL A 120 12.22 -0.74 -0.74
CA VAL A 120 10.99 -0.16 -1.25
C VAL A 120 10.19 -1.26 -1.94
N ALA A 121 8.94 -1.48 -1.52
CA ALA A 121 7.99 -2.33 -2.21
C ALA A 121 7.32 -1.52 -3.32
N VAL A 122 7.14 -2.12 -4.49
CA VAL A 122 6.60 -1.42 -5.66
C VAL A 122 5.39 -2.18 -6.17
N HIS A 123 4.33 -1.45 -6.53
CA HIS A 123 3.32 -1.94 -7.46
C HIS A 123 3.68 -1.38 -8.84
N ALA A 124 4.22 -2.25 -9.68
CA ALA A 124 4.80 -1.91 -10.97
C ALA A 124 3.80 -2.24 -12.08
N GLU A 125 2.97 -1.25 -12.41
CA GLU A 125 2.17 -1.26 -13.63
C GLU A 125 2.36 0.10 -14.35
N ASP A 126 2.46 0.10 -15.68
CA ASP A 126 2.53 1.31 -16.52
C ASP A 126 1.17 2.01 -16.56
N GLU A 127 1.08 3.15 -15.89
CA GLU A 127 -0.17 3.91 -15.78
C GLU A 127 -0.68 4.41 -17.14
N ALA A 128 0.19 4.81 -18.06
CA ALA A 128 -0.22 5.27 -19.39
C ALA A 128 -0.89 4.13 -20.19
N ARG A 129 -0.34 2.91 -20.08
CA ARG A 129 -0.93 1.71 -20.68
C ARG A 129 -2.25 1.34 -20.03
N LEU A 130 -2.34 1.40 -18.69
CA LEU A 130 -3.59 1.18 -17.96
C LEU A 130 -4.68 2.16 -18.40
N ILE A 131 -4.36 3.45 -18.56
CA ILE A 131 -5.29 4.47 -19.03
C ILE A 131 -5.75 4.16 -20.47
N ALA A 132 -4.82 3.90 -21.38
CA ALA A 132 -5.12 3.62 -22.79
C ALA A 132 -6.04 2.41 -22.98
N ARG A 133 -5.96 1.44 -22.07
CA ARG A 133 -6.69 0.17 -22.16
C ARG A 133 -7.89 0.07 -21.22
N LYS A 134 -8.21 1.12 -20.46
CA LYS A 134 -9.28 1.10 -19.43
C LYS A 134 -10.65 0.69 -19.99
N ALA A 135 -10.92 1.01 -21.25
CA ALA A 135 -12.16 0.62 -21.94
C ALA A 135 -12.32 -0.91 -22.10
N LEU A 136 -11.24 -1.69 -21.98
CA LEU A 136 -11.27 -3.15 -22.03
C LEU A 136 -11.71 -3.78 -20.70
N ALA A 137 -11.77 -3.00 -19.60
CA ALA A 137 -12.28 -3.45 -18.32
C ALA A 137 -13.80 -3.31 -18.26
N LEU A 138 -14.52 -4.42 -18.43
CA LEU A 138 -15.97 -4.44 -18.41
C LEU A 138 -16.48 -4.50 -16.96
N ALA A 139 -17.48 -3.67 -16.65
CA ALA A 139 -18.05 -3.59 -15.31
C ALA A 139 -18.63 -4.94 -14.87
N GLY A 140 -18.30 -5.37 -13.65
CA GLY A 140 -18.76 -6.65 -13.09
C GLY A 140 -18.11 -7.90 -13.72
N GLN A 141 -17.10 -7.73 -14.58
CA GLN A 141 -16.46 -8.82 -15.31
C GLN A 141 -14.95 -8.87 -15.02
N PRO A 142 -14.53 -9.37 -13.84
CA PRO A 142 -13.12 -9.41 -13.45
C PRO A 142 -12.26 -10.25 -14.40
N GLN A 143 -12.85 -11.17 -15.17
CA GLN A 143 -12.16 -11.94 -16.21
C GLN A 143 -11.57 -11.08 -17.34
N THR A 144 -12.02 -9.82 -17.50
CA THR A 144 -11.43 -8.90 -18.49
C THR A 144 -10.25 -8.12 -17.93
N HIS A 145 -9.96 -8.21 -16.62
CA HIS A 145 -8.82 -7.52 -16.01
C HIS A 145 -7.47 -7.88 -16.64
N PRO A 146 -7.17 -9.15 -16.98
CA PRO A 146 -5.91 -9.48 -17.66
C PRO A 146 -5.81 -8.95 -19.09
N VAL A 147 -6.93 -8.60 -19.73
CA VAL A 147 -6.94 -7.94 -21.05
C VAL A 147 -6.64 -6.46 -20.88
N TRP A 148 -7.22 -5.82 -19.87
CA TRP A 148 -6.90 -4.44 -19.51
C TRP A 148 -5.46 -4.28 -19.02
N ARG A 149 -5.04 -5.14 -18.09
CA ARG A 149 -3.73 -5.22 -17.42
C ARG A 149 -2.91 -6.37 -18.00
N ASP A 150 -2.56 -6.23 -19.27
CA ASP A 150 -1.80 -7.24 -19.99
C ASP A 150 -0.32 -7.24 -19.59
N ALA A 151 0.44 -8.19 -20.14
CA ALA A 151 1.81 -8.46 -19.72
C ALA A 151 2.77 -7.28 -19.92
N GLU A 152 2.53 -6.42 -20.91
CA GLU A 152 3.37 -5.23 -21.14
C GLU A 152 2.97 -4.04 -20.27
N ALA A 153 1.97 -4.17 -19.40
CA ALA A 153 1.75 -3.21 -18.32
C ALA A 153 2.73 -3.43 -17.16
N ALA A 154 3.36 -4.60 -17.04
CA ALA A 154 4.26 -4.95 -15.93
C ALA A 154 5.71 -4.50 -16.15
#